data_AF-A0A7V2SK60-F1
#
_entry.id   AF-A0A7V2SK60-F1
#
_cell.length_a   1.000
_cell.length_b   1.000
_cell.length_c   1.000
_cell.angle_alpha   90.00
_cell.angle_beta   90.00
_cell.angle_gamma   90.00
#
_symmetry.space_group_name_H-M   'P 1'
#
loop_
_entity.id
_entity.type
_entity.pdbx_description
1 polymer ?
#
loop_
_entity_poly.entity_id
_entity_poly.type
_entity_poly.pdbx_seq_one_letter_code
_entity_poly.pdbx_strand_id
1 'polypeptide(L)'
;TKLLSDLGVDTRFIEGQRVTTREVMRVAEMVLSGEINKEIVALLNSQGARAVGISGKDANFLEAIPKDSENFGYTGVIEQINTEIVDNILEDGFVPVIAPIAGSQTLGHPGFNINADLAASRIAVALGARKILFLTDTPGVLDAEGKLISLLSIDQARRLKEEEVIRGGMIPKVDACIDALRGGVKKAHIIDGRVEHSLLLEILTSSGIGTCIEL
;
A
#
# COMPACT_ATOMS: atom_id res chain seq x y z
N THR A 1 14.42 3.59 -7.47
CA THR A 1 15.83 3.82 -7.06
C THR A 1 16.72 4.11 -8.25
N LYS A 2 16.56 3.41 -9.39
CA LYS A 2 17.31 3.68 -10.63
C LYS A 2 17.36 5.16 -11.02
N LEU A 3 16.20 5.82 -11.19
CA LEU A 3 16.18 7.24 -11.59
C LEU A 3 16.82 8.20 -10.57
N LEU A 4 16.74 7.90 -9.27
CA LEU A 4 17.45 8.70 -8.24
C LEU A 4 18.96 8.58 -8.43
N SER A 5 19.47 7.36 -8.68
CA SER A 5 20.88 7.12 -8.98
C SER A 5 21.32 7.80 -10.27
N ASP A 6 20.51 7.72 -11.33
CA ASP A 6 20.80 8.34 -12.63
C ASP A 6 20.87 9.87 -12.53
N LEU A 7 20.12 10.47 -11.60
CA LEU A 7 20.12 11.90 -11.29
C LEU A 7 21.13 12.31 -10.20
N GLY A 8 21.88 11.36 -9.63
CA GLY A 8 22.85 11.64 -8.56
C GLY A 8 22.22 12.07 -7.23
N VAL A 9 20.96 11.68 -6.97
CA VAL A 9 20.24 12.00 -5.73
C VAL A 9 20.45 10.90 -4.69
N ASP A 10 21.05 11.26 -3.57
CA ASP A 10 21.33 10.33 -2.47
C ASP A 10 20.05 9.74 -1.86
N THR A 11 20.10 8.44 -1.53
CA THR A 11 18.98 7.75 -0.88
C THR A 11 19.37 7.23 0.49
N ARG A 12 18.57 7.55 1.50
CA ARG A 12 18.69 7.03 2.86
C ARG A 12 17.40 6.37 3.30
N PHE A 13 17.52 5.34 4.14
CA PHE A 13 16.40 4.66 4.77
C PHE A 13 16.57 4.65 6.28
N ILE A 14 15.45 4.78 7.00
CA ILE A 14 15.34 4.63 8.45
C ILE A 14 14.16 3.67 8.67
N GLU A 15 14.39 2.58 9.42
CA GLU A 15 13.35 1.58 9.74
C GLU A 15 12.59 1.03 8.51
N GLY A 16 13.31 0.79 7.41
CA GLY A 16 12.72 0.29 6.15
C GLY A 16 11.91 1.32 5.36
N GLN A 17 11.79 2.56 5.87
CA GLN A 17 11.13 3.67 5.16
C GLN A 17 12.16 4.60 4.56
N ARG A 18 11.88 5.12 3.37
CA ARG A 18 12.76 6.07 2.69
C ARG A 18 12.67 7.43 3.40
N VAL A 19 13.82 8.04 3.68
CA VAL A 19 13.90 9.45 4.04
C VAL A 19 13.67 10.25 2.76
N THR A 20 12.61 11.06 2.75
CA THR A 20 12.19 11.75 1.53
C THR A 20 12.63 13.20 1.62
N THR A 21 13.73 13.57 0.97
CA THR A 21 14.10 14.98 0.77
C THR A 21 13.21 15.63 -0.29
N ARG A 22 13.31 16.95 -0.50
CA ARG A 22 12.52 17.65 -1.53
C ARG A 22 12.79 17.09 -2.94
N GLU A 23 14.05 16.78 -3.24
CA GLU A 23 14.44 16.19 -4.53
C GLU A 23 13.91 14.76 -4.67
N VAL A 24 14.04 13.96 -3.61
CA VAL A 24 13.48 12.60 -3.58
C VAL A 24 11.96 12.64 -3.76
N MET A 25 11.26 13.59 -3.13
CA MET A 25 9.81 13.76 -3.27
C MET A 25 9.41 14.01 -4.72
N ARG A 26 10.10 14.95 -5.39
CA ARG A 26 9.84 15.28 -6.80
C ARG A 26 10.04 14.06 -7.70
N VAL A 27 11.14 13.33 -7.52
CA VAL A 27 11.43 12.12 -8.32
C VAL A 27 10.45 11.00 -8.01
N ALA A 28 10.10 10.80 -6.73
CA ALA A 28 9.13 9.79 -6.32
C ALA A 28 7.77 10.05 -6.95
N GLU A 29 7.29 11.30 -6.94
CA GLU A 29 6.03 11.67 -7.59
C GLU A 29 6.05 11.46 -9.10
N MET A 30 7.12 11.89 -9.79
CA MET A 30 7.23 11.70 -11.24
C MET A 30 7.19 10.21 -11.62
N VAL A 31 7.92 9.36 -10.91
CA VAL A 31 7.99 7.92 -11.21
C VAL A 31 6.71 7.21 -10.78
N LEU A 32 6.22 7.44 -9.56
CA LEU A 32 5.06 6.71 -9.04
C LEU A 32 3.77 7.13 -9.74
N SER A 33 3.53 8.43 -9.92
CA SER A 33 2.29 8.95 -10.51
C SER A 33 2.34 9.04 -12.04
N GLY A 34 3.53 9.25 -12.63
CA GLY A 34 3.68 9.50 -14.07
C GLY A 34 4.09 8.28 -14.90
N GLU A 35 4.92 7.40 -14.34
CA GLU A 35 5.47 6.24 -15.07
C GLU A 35 4.76 4.95 -14.61
N ILE A 36 5.01 4.50 -13.38
CA ILE A 36 4.51 3.21 -12.85
C ILE A 36 2.97 3.18 -12.85
N ASN A 37 2.31 4.24 -12.37
CA ASN A 37 0.85 4.32 -12.38
C ASN A 37 0.28 4.18 -13.80
N LYS A 38 0.91 4.81 -14.79
CA LYS A 38 0.42 4.80 -16.17
C LYS A 38 0.72 3.50 -16.89
N GLU A 39 1.83 2.84 -16.58
CA GLU A 39 2.12 1.49 -17.06
C GLU A 39 1.06 0.49 -16.59
N ILE A 40 0.70 0.49 -15.30
CA ILE A 40 -0.34 -0.38 -14.76
C ILE A 40 -1.70 -0.10 -15.43
N VAL A 41 -2.06 1.17 -15.58
CA VAL A 41 -3.29 1.57 -16.29
C VAL A 41 -3.29 1.07 -17.73
N ALA A 42 -2.19 1.23 -18.46
CA ALA A 42 -2.07 0.78 -19.84
C ALA A 42 -2.19 -0.75 -19.96
N LEU A 43 -1.55 -1.50 -19.05
CA LEU A 43 -1.66 -2.96 -18.99
C LEU A 43 -3.11 -3.40 -18.75
N LEU A 44 -3.80 -2.82 -17.77
CA LEU A 44 -5.20 -3.14 -17.48
C LEU A 44 -6.11 -2.82 -18.68
N ASN A 45 -5.95 -1.65 -19.27
CA ASN A 45 -6.74 -1.23 -20.44
C ASN A 45 -6.48 -2.13 -21.65
N SER A 46 -5.24 -2.62 -21.85
CA SER A 46 -4.92 -3.56 -22.93
C SER A 46 -5.67 -4.90 -22.82
N GLN A 47 -6.11 -5.27 -21.61
CA GLN A 47 -6.88 -6.47 -21.32
C GLN A 47 -8.40 -6.19 -21.26
N GLY A 48 -8.84 -5.01 -21.69
CA GLY A 48 -10.26 -4.64 -21.75
C GLY A 48 -10.86 -4.14 -20.43
N ALA A 49 -10.06 -3.96 -19.38
CA ALA A 49 -10.51 -3.21 -18.21
C ALA A 49 -10.66 -1.72 -18.55
N ARG A 50 -11.41 -0.99 -17.73
CA ARG A 50 -11.53 0.48 -17.83
C ARG A 50 -10.76 1.11 -16.67
N ALA A 51 -9.44 1.18 -16.74
CA ALA A 51 -8.61 1.69 -15.65
C ALA A 51 -8.35 3.20 -15.76
N VAL A 52 -8.38 3.89 -14.62
CA VAL A 52 -8.04 5.32 -14.48
C VAL A 52 -6.98 5.48 -13.42
N GLY A 53 -5.88 6.14 -13.79
CA GLY A 53 -4.75 6.37 -12.90
C GLY A 53 -4.84 7.71 -12.19
N ILE A 54 -4.87 7.70 -10.87
CA ILE A 54 -4.86 8.88 -9.99
C ILE A 54 -3.76 8.77 -8.93
N SER A 55 -3.53 9.85 -8.21
CA SER A 55 -2.76 9.94 -6.98
C SER A 55 -3.64 10.49 -5.86
N GLY A 56 -3.12 10.54 -4.64
CA GLY A 56 -3.80 11.22 -3.54
C GLY A 56 -3.96 12.73 -3.72
N LYS A 57 -3.24 13.37 -4.65
CA LYS A 57 -3.41 14.81 -4.93
C LYS A 57 -4.64 15.11 -5.78
N ASP A 58 -5.09 14.15 -6.58
CA ASP A 58 -6.23 14.34 -7.47
C ASP A 58 -7.51 14.49 -6.63
N ALA A 59 -8.20 15.63 -6.82
CA ALA A 59 -9.38 16.01 -6.02
C ALA A 59 -9.17 15.99 -4.50
N ASN A 60 -7.93 16.20 -4.02
CA ASN A 60 -7.56 16.08 -2.61
C ASN A 60 -7.97 14.73 -1.99
N PHE A 61 -7.85 13.64 -2.75
CA PHE A 61 -8.22 12.30 -2.30
C PHE A 61 -7.51 11.90 -1.00
N LEU A 62 -6.20 12.13 -0.90
CA LEU A 62 -5.40 11.88 0.30
C LEU A 62 -4.71 13.16 0.74
N GLU A 63 -4.97 13.59 1.97
CA GLU A 63 -4.20 14.65 2.63
C GLU A 63 -3.35 14.04 3.73
N ALA A 64 -2.10 14.45 3.79
CA ALA A 64 -1.14 13.93 4.75
C ALA A 64 -0.42 15.04 5.52
N ILE A 65 0.10 14.64 6.67
CA ILE A 65 1.00 15.43 7.51
C ILE A 65 2.35 14.70 7.62
N PRO A 66 3.44 15.40 7.98
CA PRO A 66 4.74 14.75 8.16
C PRO A 66 4.63 13.64 9.20
N LYS A 67 5.21 12.47 8.91
CA LYS A 67 5.32 11.39 9.90
C LYS A 67 6.20 11.82 11.08
N ASP A 68 7.35 12.39 10.72
CA ASP A 68 8.32 13.02 11.59
C ASP A 68 9.20 13.89 10.68
N SER A 69 9.02 15.21 10.81
CA SER A 69 9.66 16.19 9.94
C SER A 69 11.17 16.22 10.09
N GLU A 70 11.71 15.86 11.26
CA GLU A 70 13.14 15.90 11.53
C GLU A 70 13.85 14.71 10.89
N ASN A 71 13.24 13.52 10.98
CA ASN A 71 13.90 12.29 10.56
C ASN A 71 13.52 11.81 9.14
N PHE A 72 12.31 12.13 8.66
CA PHE A 72 11.79 11.53 7.42
C PHE A 72 11.44 12.55 6.32
N GLY A 73 11.54 13.85 6.58
CA GLY A 73 11.30 14.92 5.61
C GLY A 73 9.86 14.89 5.07
N TYR A 74 9.71 14.63 3.77
CA TYR A 74 8.42 14.57 3.06
C TYR A 74 7.79 13.17 3.05
N THR A 75 8.18 12.28 3.95
CA THR A 75 7.42 11.05 4.21
C THR A 75 6.28 11.37 5.19
N GLY A 76 5.05 11.03 4.80
CA GLY A 76 3.86 11.43 5.53
C GLY A 76 3.05 10.27 6.11
N VAL A 77 2.08 10.65 6.93
CA VAL A 77 0.96 9.81 7.37
C VAL A 77 -0.35 10.46 6.91
N ILE A 78 -1.30 9.65 6.47
CA ILE A 78 -2.59 10.14 5.97
C ILE A 78 -3.40 10.66 7.15
N GLU A 79 -3.81 11.93 7.06
CA GLU A 79 -4.67 12.60 8.04
C GLU A 79 -6.14 12.55 7.59
N GLN A 80 -6.40 12.81 6.30
CA GLN A 80 -7.75 12.84 5.74
C GLN A 80 -7.83 12.08 4.41
N ILE A 81 -9.00 11.48 4.16
CA ILE A 81 -9.33 10.78 2.92
C ILE A 81 -10.69 11.29 2.44
N ASN A 82 -10.75 11.86 1.24
CA ASN A 82 -12.00 12.21 0.55
C ASN A 82 -12.30 11.19 -0.55
N THR A 83 -13.17 10.21 -0.27
CA THR A 83 -13.43 9.09 -1.19
C THR A 83 -14.23 9.47 -2.44
N GLU A 84 -14.83 10.65 -2.50
CA GLU A 84 -15.77 11.07 -3.56
C GLU A 84 -15.25 10.76 -4.97
N ILE A 85 -13.99 11.10 -5.27
CA ILE A 85 -13.43 10.83 -6.60
C ILE A 85 -13.27 9.35 -6.89
N VAL A 86 -12.92 8.54 -5.90
CA VAL A 86 -12.77 7.09 -6.05
C VAL A 86 -14.13 6.42 -6.16
N ASP A 87 -15.11 6.85 -5.36
CA ASP A 87 -16.48 6.36 -5.40
C ASP A 87 -17.09 6.61 -6.79
N ASN A 88 -16.95 7.83 -7.33
CA ASN A 88 -17.41 8.17 -8.68
C ASN A 88 -16.75 7.30 -9.77
N ILE A 89 -15.44 7.07 -9.70
CA ILE A 89 -14.71 6.20 -10.65
C ILE A 89 -15.27 4.77 -10.59
N LEU A 90 -15.51 4.25 -9.38
CA LEU A 90 -16.05 2.91 -9.18
C LEU A 90 -17.49 2.79 -9.68
N GLU A 91 -18.34 3.78 -9.39
CA GLU A 91 -19.74 3.84 -9.84
C GLU A 91 -19.86 3.86 -11.37
N ASP A 92 -18.96 4.57 -12.05
CA ASP A 92 -18.89 4.61 -13.52
C ASP A 92 -18.31 3.31 -14.16
N GLY A 93 -17.96 2.32 -13.34
CA GLY A 93 -17.43 1.03 -13.75
C GLY A 93 -15.96 1.07 -14.18
N PHE A 94 -15.19 2.05 -13.69
CA PHE A 94 -13.75 2.10 -13.89
C PHE A 94 -12.99 1.46 -12.72
N VAL A 95 -11.75 1.06 -12.98
CA VAL A 95 -10.80 0.54 -11.98
C VAL A 95 -9.83 1.66 -11.59
N PRO A 96 -9.91 2.20 -10.36
CA PRO A 96 -8.95 3.19 -9.88
C PRO A 96 -7.57 2.56 -9.64
N VAL A 97 -6.54 3.16 -10.23
CA VAL A 97 -5.14 2.82 -9.98
C VAL A 97 -4.50 3.99 -9.25
N ILE A 98 -4.15 3.82 -7.98
CA ILE A 98 -3.79 4.91 -7.07
C ILE A 98 -2.29 4.89 -6.79
N ALA A 99 -1.58 5.97 -7.09
CA ALA A 99 -0.21 6.20 -6.64
C ALA A 99 -0.18 6.69 -5.17
N PRO A 100 0.72 6.17 -4.31
CA PRO A 100 0.77 6.48 -2.88
C PRO A 100 1.47 7.83 -2.58
N ILE A 101 1.01 8.88 -3.26
CA ILE A 101 1.45 10.26 -3.09
C ILE A 101 0.27 11.08 -2.59
N ALA A 102 0.41 11.74 -1.45
CA ALA A 102 -0.64 12.55 -0.84
C ALA A 102 -0.40 14.05 -1.02
N GLY A 103 -1.47 14.82 -1.01
CA GLY A 103 -1.44 16.28 -0.92
C GLY A 103 -1.12 16.78 0.49
N SER A 104 -1.09 18.10 0.63
CA SER A 104 -0.97 18.79 1.92
C SER A 104 -1.90 19.99 1.91
N GLN A 105 -2.47 20.32 3.06
CA GLN A 105 -3.28 21.52 3.25
C GLN A 105 -2.46 22.82 3.16
N THR A 106 -1.13 22.74 3.26
CA THR A 106 -0.26 23.91 3.15
C THR A 106 -0.07 24.30 1.68
N LEU A 107 -0.46 25.53 1.33
CA LEU A 107 -0.32 26.07 -0.02
C LEU A 107 1.14 26.01 -0.49
N GLY A 108 1.35 25.45 -1.70
CA GLY A 108 2.67 25.34 -2.31
C GLY A 108 3.56 24.22 -1.73
N HIS A 109 3.05 23.41 -0.80
CA HIS A 109 3.77 22.24 -0.31
C HIS A 109 3.82 21.13 -1.38
N PRO A 110 4.95 20.43 -1.56
CA PRO A 110 5.11 19.41 -2.61
C PRO A 110 4.30 18.11 -2.36
N GLY A 111 3.61 18.01 -1.23
CA GLY A 111 2.91 16.79 -0.79
C GLY A 111 3.83 15.82 -0.05
N PHE A 112 3.35 14.59 0.12
CA PHE A 112 4.03 13.57 0.90
C PHE A 112 4.10 12.22 0.18
N ASN A 113 5.22 11.53 0.36
CA ASN A 113 5.39 10.13 0.00
C ASN A 113 4.83 9.25 1.12
N ILE A 114 3.90 8.35 0.80
CA ILE A 114 3.23 7.50 1.78
C ILE A 114 3.66 6.04 1.56
N ASN A 115 3.80 5.28 2.65
CA ASN A 115 3.98 3.84 2.55
C ASN A 115 2.75 3.22 1.84
N ALA A 116 2.97 2.44 0.79
CA ALA A 116 1.89 1.90 -0.04
C ALA A 116 0.98 0.92 0.72
N ASP A 117 1.53 0.12 1.63
CA ASP A 117 0.73 -0.83 2.42
C ASP A 117 -0.20 -0.07 3.39
N LEU A 118 0.33 0.97 4.06
CA LEU A 118 -0.45 1.86 4.91
C LEU A 118 -1.51 2.62 4.10
N ALA A 119 -1.15 3.17 2.94
CA ALA A 119 -2.08 3.87 2.07
C ALA A 119 -3.25 2.96 1.67
N ALA A 120 -2.95 1.75 1.18
CA ALA A 120 -3.97 0.77 0.80
C ALA A 120 -4.87 0.39 1.97
N SER A 121 -4.32 0.19 3.17
CA SER A 121 -5.09 -0.09 4.40
C SER A 121 -6.07 1.04 4.72
N ARG A 122 -5.59 2.29 4.77
CA ARG A 122 -6.43 3.45 5.09
C ARG A 122 -7.50 3.71 4.04
N ILE A 123 -7.18 3.52 2.76
CA ILE A 123 -8.13 3.63 1.66
C ILE A 123 -9.20 2.54 1.75
N ALA A 124 -8.81 1.28 2.00
CA ALA A 124 -9.75 0.18 2.15
C ALA A 124 -10.73 0.41 3.30
N VAL A 125 -10.25 0.97 4.42
CA VAL A 125 -11.10 1.38 5.55
C VAL A 125 -12.07 2.49 5.13
N ALA A 126 -11.59 3.55 4.48
CA ALA A 126 -12.42 4.68 4.06
C ALA A 126 -13.51 4.27 3.06
N LEU A 127 -13.20 3.34 2.14
CA LEU A 127 -14.15 2.80 1.16
C LEU A 127 -15.07 1.71 1.73
N GLY A 128 -14.92 1.31 2.99
CA GLY A 128 -15.69 0.19 3.57
C GLY A 128 -15.45 -1.14 2.85
N ALA A 129 -14.23 -1.37 2.35
CA ALA A 129 -13.89 -2.53 1.53
C ALA A 129 -14.13 -3.85 2.27
N ARG A 130 -14.64 -4.85 1.55
CA ARG A 130 -14.86 -6.19 2.12
C ARG A 130 -13.55 -6.93 2.40
N LYS A 131 -12.57 -6.79 1.50
CA LYS A 131 -11.27 -7.47 1.57
C LYS A 131 -10.15 -6.50 1.20
N ILE A 132 -8.99 -6.71 1.78
CA ILE A 132 -7.72 -6.12 1.34
C ILE A 132 -6.72 -7.24 1.05
N LEU A 133 -5.94 -7.10 -0.02
CA LEU A 133 -4.92 -8.07 -0.42
C LEU A 133 -3.58 -7.35 -0.61
N PHE A 134 -2.54 -7.83 0.07
CA PHE A 134 -1.16 -7.36 -0.08
C PHE A 134 -0.36 -8.40 -0.85
N LEU A 135 0.15 -8.01 -2.02
CA LEU A 135 1.06 -8.82 -2.81
C LEU A 135 2.49 -8.63 -2.29
N THR A 136 3.18 -9.73 -2.05
CA THR A 136 4.57 -9.74 -1.55
C THR A 136 5.41 -10.75 -2.32
N ASP A 137 6.70 -10.81 -2.04
CA ASP A 137 7.67 -11.76 -2.59
C ASP A 137 7.91 -12.98 -1.67
N THR A 138 6.97 -13.26 -0.77
CA THR A 138 6.95 -14.42 0.12
C THR A 138 5.59 -15.13 0.03
N PRO A 139 5.50 -16.43 0.37
CA PRO A 139 4.23 -17.16 0.38
C PRO A 139 3.13 -16.54 1.25
N GLY A 140 3.53 -15.81 2.30
CA GLY A 140 2.67 -15.21 3.31
C GLY A 140 3.47 -14.99 4.59
N VAL A 141 2.81 -15.12 5.74
CA VAL A 141 3.43 -15.18 7.06
C VAL A 141 3.89 -16.62 7.34
N LEU A 142 5.16 -16.78 7.68
CA LEU A 142 5.75 -18.08 8.03
C LEU A 142 5.87 -18.20 9.56
N ASP A 143 5.75 -19.42 10.07
CA ASP A 143 6.10 -19.75 11.46
C ASP A 143 7.63 -19.85 11.65
N ALA A 144 8.07 -20.15 12.88
CA ALA A 144 9.49 -20.25 13.22
C ALA A 144 10.20 -21.38 12.47
N GLU A 145 9.45 -22.40 12.04
CA GLU A 145 9.91 -23.53 11.24
C GLU A 145 9.90 -23.25 9.72
N GLY A 146 9.46 -22.06 9.31
CA GLY A 146 9.41 -21.64 7.90
C GLY A 146 8.20 -22.15 7.14
N LYS A 147 7.17 -22.64 7.81
CA LYS A 147 5.93 -23.12 7.20
C LYS A 147 4.88 -22.01 7.13
N LEU A 148 4.12 -21.98 6.04
CA LEU A 148 3.05 -21.00 5.83
C LEU A 148 1.94 -21.15 6.87
N ILE A 149 1.61 -20.03 7.51
CA ILE A 149 0.43 -19.90 8.36
C ILE A 149 -0.72 -19.40 7.48
N SER A 150 -1.63 -20.29 7.08
CA SER A 150 -2.73 -19.94 6.17
C SER A 150 -3.81 -19.06 6.82
N LEU A 151 -4.01 -19.21 8.14
CA LEU A 151 -5.00 -18.45 8.89
C LEU A 151 -4.36 -17.93 10.18
N LEU A 152 -4.49 -16.63 10.43
CA LEU A 152 -3.85 -15.96 11.55
C LEU A 152 -4.84 -15.01 12.22
N SER A 153 -5.04 -15.13 13.53
CA SER A 153 -5.79 -14.11 14.29
C SER A 153 -4.91 -12.89 14.58
N ILE A 154 -5.53 -11.75 14.90
CA ILE A 154 -4.79 -10.54 15.30
C ILE A 154 -3.87 -10.81 16.51
N ASP A 155 -4.31 -11.60 17.48
CA ASP A 155 -3.52 -11.89 18.68
C ASP A 155 -2.36 -12.84 18.39
N GLN A 156 -2.55 -13.82 17.49
CA GLN A 156 -1.44 -14.65 17.01
C GLN A 156 -0.43 -13.80 16.24
N ALA A 157 -0.88 -12.89 15.37
CA ALA A 157 -0.01 -11.98 14.64
C ALA A 157 0.85 -11.12 15.57
N ARG A 158 0.24 -10.57 16.64
CA ARG A 158 0.96 -9.80 17.67
C ARG A 158 2.01 -10.63 18.39
N ARG A 159 1.62 -11.83 18.83
CA ARG A 159 2.53 -12.75 19.50
C ARG A 159 3.73 -13.10 18.62
N LEU A 160 3.50 -13.42 17.34
CA LEU A 160 4.57 -13.70 16.39
C LEU A 160 5.48 -12.48 16.12
N LYS A 161 4.98 -11.25 16.28
CA LYS A 161 5.85 -10.05 16.26
C LYS A 161 6.70 -9.94 17.53
N GLU A 162 6.11 -10.18 18.70
CA GLU A 162 6.81 -10.13 20.00
C GLU A 162 7.89 -11.21 20.13
N GLU A 163 7.60 -12.42 19.62
CA GLU A 163 8.55 -13.53 19.53
C GLU A 163 9.60 -13.33 18.41
N GLU A 164 9.57 -12.17 17.72
CA GLU A 164 10.38 -11.87 16.56
C GLU A 164 10.30 -12.94 15.46
N VAL A 165 9.20 -13.65 15.28
CA VAL A 165 9.02 -14.53 14.11
C VAL A 165 8.72 -13.70 12.87
N ILE A 166 7.85 -12.69 13.03
CA ILE A 166 7.58 -11.68 11.99
C ILE A 166 8.65 -10.59 12.07
N ARG A 167 9.47 -10.47 11.03
CA ARG A 167 10.60 -9.51 10.96
C ARG A 167 10.59 -8.65 9.71
N GLY A 168 11.36 -7.56 9.75
CA GLY A 168 11.68 -6.74 8.59
C GLY A 168 10.44 -6.15 7.92
N GLY A 169 10.37 -6.22 6.59
CA GLY A 169 9.27 -5.68 5.79
C GLY A 169 7.91 -6.35 6.01
N MET A 170 7.86 -7.50 6.69
CA MET A 170 6.60 -8.15 7.02
C MET A 170 5.86 -7.45 8.18
N ILE A 171 6.59 -6.79 9.07
CA ILE A 171 6.02 -6.02 10.18
C ILE A 171 5.01 -4.96 9.68
N PRO A 172 5.39 -4.02 8.79
CA PRO A 172 4.46 -3.00 8.32
C PRO A 172 3.27 -3.58 7.52
N LYS A 173 3.43 -4.73 6.86
CA LYS A 173 2.32 -5.41 6.15
C LYS A 173 1.29 -5.99 7.11
N VAL A 174 1.76 -6.68 8.14
CA VAL A 174 0.90 -7.22 9.20
C VAL A 174 0.21 -6.10 9.97
N ASP A 175 0.92 -5.00 10.25
CA ASP A 175 0.33 -3.82 10.87
C ASP A 175 -0.75 -3.18 9.99
N ALA A 176 -0.49 -3.02 8.69
CA ALA A 176 -1.49 -2.54 7.74
C ALA A 176 -2.73 -3.45 7.67
N CYS A 177 -2.55 -4.78 7.76
CA CYS A 177 -3.67 -5.74 7.83
C CYS A 177 -4.48 -5.56 9.12
N ILE A 178 -3.82 -5.47 10.27
CA ILE A 178 -4.47 -5.29 11.58
C ILE A 178 -5.24 -3.96 11.60
N ASP A 179 -4.65 -2.89 11.08
CA ASP A 179 -5.30 -1.58 10.99
C ASP A 179 -6.53 -1.62 10.09
N ALA A 180 -6.46 -2.33 8.94
CA ALA A 180 -7.60 -2.49 8.05
C ALA A 180 -8.76 -3.25 8.72
N LEU A 181 -8.45 -4.37 9.39
CA LEU A 181 -9.43 -5.20 10.09
C LEU A 181 -10.12 -4.42 11.21
N ARG A 182 -9.36 -3.66 12.01
CA ARG A 182 -9.90 -2.78 13.06
C ARG A 182 -10.75 -1.65 12.51
N GLY A 183 -10.40 -1.14 11.33
CA GLY A 183 -11.17 -0.13 10.62
C GLY A 183 -12.46 -0.68 9.98
N GLY A 184 -12.73 -1.99 10.06
CA GLY A 184 -14.00 -2.59 9.64
C GLY A 184 -13.93 -3.44 8.37
N VAL A 185 -12.75 -3.53 7.72
CA VAL A 185 -12.49 -4.48 6.61
C VAL A 185 -12.66 -5.90 7.14
N LYS A 186 -13.29 -6.79 6.36
CA LYS A 186 -13.68 -8.12 6.87
C LYS A 186 -12.55 -9.15 6.86
N LYS A 187 -11.69 -9.11 5.86
CA LYS A 187 -10.52 -10.01 5.74
C LYS A 187 -9.33 -9.27 5.12
N ALA A 188 -8.15 -9.52 5.66
CA ALA A 188 -6.90 -9.05 5.11
C ALA A 188 -6.05 -10.24 4.66
N HIS A 189 -5.47 -10.18 3.47
CA HIS A 189 -4.71 -11.28 2.90
C HIS A 189 -3.29 -10.82 2.56
N ILE A 190 -2.28 -11.66 2.86
CA ILE A 190 -0.90 -11.49 2.41
C ILE A 190 -0.56 -12.69 1.54
N ILE A 191 -0.27 -12.47 0.25
CA ILE A 191 -0.07 -13.53 -0.74
C ILE A 191 1.17 -13.27 -1.61
N ASP A 192 1.73 -14.35 -2.17
CA ASP A 192 2.86 -14.28 -3.10
C ASP A 192 2.42 -13.74 -4.47
N GLY A 193 2.85 -12.52 -4.79
CA GLY A 193 2.57 -11.87 -6.07
C GLY A 193 3.30 -12.49 -7.27
N ARG A 194 4.30 -13.36 -7.04
CA ARG A 194 5.07 -14.01 -8.11
C ARG A 194 4.39 -15.27 -8.62
N VAL A 195 3.45 -15.83 -7.85
CA VAL A 195 2.64 -16.98 -8.28
C VAL A 195 1.64 -16.52 -9.33
N GLU A 196 1.64 -17.18 -10.49
CA GLU A 196 0.68 -16.90 -11.55
C GLU A 196 -0.75 -17.03 -11.05
N HIS A 197 -1.59 -16.06 -11.42
CA HIS A 197 -2.99 -16.02 -11.02
C HIS A 197 -3.21 -15.98 -9.49
N SER A 198 -2.24 -15.53 -8.70
CA SER A 198 -2.30 -15.47 -7.24
C SER A 198 -3.59 -14.84 -6.69
N LEU A 199 -4.02 -13.71 -7.26
CA LEU A 199 -5.29 -13.06 -6.90
C LEU A 199 -6.52 -13.95 -7.13
N LEU A 200 -6.57 -14.67 -8.26
CA LEU A 200 -7.68 -15.57 -8.56
C LEU A 200 -7.68 -16.77 -7.63
N LEU A 201 -6.51 -17.36 -7.38
CA LEU A 201 -6.37 -18.49 -6.47
C LEU A 201 -6.79 -18.11 -5.05
N GLU A 202 -6.43 -16.92 -4.58
CA GLU A 202 -6.80 -16.46 -3.23
C GLU A 202 -8.31 -16.14 -3.10
N ILE A 203 -8.92 -15.57 -4.14
CA ILE A 203 -10.32 -15.12 -4.07
C ILE A 203 -11.31 -16.24 -4.42
N LEU A 204 -10.97 -17.09 -5.39
CA LEU A 204 -11.89 -18.09 -5.96
C LEU A 204 -11.72 -19.49 -5.37
N THR A 205 -10.85 -19.69 -4.39
CA THR A 205 -10.69 -20.97 -3.68
C THR A 205 -10.94 -20.82 -2.19
N SER A 206 -11.39 -21.90 -1.55
CA SER A 206 -11.61 -21.92 -0.10
C SER A 206 -10.31 -22.09 0.69
N SER A 207 -9.29 -22.71 0.09
CA SER A 207 -8.00 -22.94 0.73
C SER A 207 -7.12 -21.69 0.75
N GLY A 208 -7.27 -20.80 -0.24
CA GLY A 208 -6.31 -19.72 -0.49
C GLY A 208 -4.92 -20.26 -0.85
N ILE A 209 -3.97 -19.34 -1.05
CA ILE A 209 -2.56 -19.64 -1.32
C ILE A 209 -1.59 -18.87 -0.42
N GLY A 210 -2.08 -17.96 0.42
CA GLY A 210 -1.25 -17.22 1.39
C GLY A 210 -1.85 -17.19 2.78
N THR A 211 -1.61 -16.10 3.49
CA THR A 211 -2.09 -15.88 4.86
C THR A 211 -3.32 -14.99 4.86
N CYS A 212 -4.43 -15.50 5.39
CA CYS A 212 -5.61 -14.73 5.73
C CYS A 212 -5.54 -14.31 7.21
N ILE A 213 -5.65 -13.00 7.47
CA ILE A 213 -5.77 -12.44 8.81
C ILE A 213 -7.23 -12.06 9.04
N GLU A 214 -7.78 -12.50 10.18
CA GLU A 214 -9.13 -12.18 10.62
C GLU A 214 -9.19 -11.81 12.11
N LEU A 215 -10.31 -11.18 12.50
CA LEU A 215 -10.60 -10.72 13.86
C LEU A 215 -10.75 -11.90 14.83
#